data_AF-A0A3B4DKT3-F1
#
_entry.id   AF-A0A3B4DKT3-F1
#
_cell.length_a   1.000
_cell.length_b   1.000
_cell.length_c   1.000
_cell.angle_alpha   90.00
_cell.angle_beta   90.00
_cell.angle_gamma   90.00
#
_symmetry.space_group_name_H-M   'P 1'
#
loop_
_entity.id
_entity.type
_entity.pdbx_description
1 polymer ?
#
loop_
_entity_poly.entity_id
_entity_poly.type
_entity_poly.pdbx_seq_one_letter_code
_entity_poly.pdbx_strand_id
1 'polypeptide(L)'
;LFGTYPILDMAPNAVDDTFSECRDKMIQTITAPGGLLQKELKARKDFADMWRSHGGTCEKQIYGATPHHLAALQAYGNSGVQFRKTFNNMVQTKGSNATTYNDEFPFKSLHFLLTDALRLLNPGKACYTVYFGTSNLYTAETGKEVRFGRFLHPRLQQSLEIEAAESEGKGTLFNISSCSVVNVENYTCTSEEIEQLISPTEVFKVKSINHVSTDEADYKIITLTHSGFLSNHDCYYSTSAMKKP
;
A
#
# COMPACT_ATOMS: atom_id res chain seq x y z
N LEU A 1 -9.83 -6.09 30.80
CA LEU A 1 -10.25 -5.39 29.57
C LEU A 1 -9.59 -6.11 28.40
N PHE A 2 -10.31 -7.02 27.75
CA PHE A 2 -9.77 -7.79 26.63
C PHE A 2 -9.63 -6.85 25.43
N GLY A 3 -8.39 -6.47 25.11
CA GLY A 3 -8.10 -5.67 23.91
C GLY A 3 -8.41 -6.51 22.67
N THR A 4 -9.26 -5.98 21.80
CA THR A 4 -9.58 -6.59 20.50
C THR A 4 -8.32 -6.56 19.63
N TYR A 5 -7.79 -7.74 19.32
CA TYR A 5 -6.69 -7.91 18.37
C TYR A 5 -7.17 -7.64 16.93
N PRO A 6 -6.42 -6.90 16.09
CA PRO A 6 -6.80 -6.71 14.70
C PRO A 6 -6.84 -8.06 13.97
N ILE A 7 -7.97 -8.31 13.29
CA ILE A 7 -8.17 -9.51 12.48
C ILE A 7 -7.61 -9.23 11.09
N LEU A 8 -6.83 -10.15 10.56
CA LEU A 8 -6.42 -10.15 9.16
C LEU A 8 -7.50 -10.87 8.34
N ASP A 9 -8.29 -10.11 7.59
CA ASP A 9 -9.39 -10.57 6.76
C ASP A 9 -9.12 -10.26 5.27
N MET A 10 -10.16 -10.31 4.42
CA MET A 10 -10.06 -9.97 3.00
C MET A 10 -10.13 -8.45 2.71
N ALA A 11 -10.06 -7.61 3.75
CA ALA A 11 -10.12 -6.15 3.68
C ALA A 11 -11.24 -5.60 2.76
N PRO A 12 -12.52 -5.91 3.05
CA PRO A 12 -13.63 -5.61 2.13
C PRO A 12 -13.88 -4.11 1.90
N ASN A 13 -13.34 -3.24 2.77
CA ASN A 13 -13.49 -1.79 2.68
C ASN A 13 -12.25 -1.10 2.07
N ALA A 14 -11.31 -1.86 1.53
CA ALA A 14 -10.08 -1.33 0.97
C ALA A 14 -10.32 -0.69 -0.42
N VAL A 15 -9.67 0.45 -0.65
CA VAL A 15 -9.48 1.02 -1.98
C VAL A 15 -8.45 0.17 -2.71
N ASP A 16 -8.92 -0.71 -3.57
CA ASP A 16 -8.11 -1.74 -4.22
C ASP A 16 -8.23 -1.72 -5.74
N ASP A 17 -8.41 -0.54 -6.31
CA ASP A 17 -8.59 -0.36 -7.75
C ASP A 17 -7.33 -0.73 -8.53
N THR A 18 -7.51 -1.59 -9.54
CA THR A 18 -6.43 -2.05 -10.44
C THR A 18 -6.32 -1.22 -11.71
N PHE A 19 -7.32 -0.38 -11.99
CA PHE A 19 -7.41 0.51 -13.15
C PHE A 19 -7.24 -0.21 -14.49
N SER A 20 -7.63 -1.50 -14.56
CA SER A 20 -7.25 -2.38 -15.65
C SER A 20 -7.87 -1.94 -16.99
N GLU A 21 -9.09 -1.41 -16.93
CA GLU A 21 -9.84 -0.94 -18.10
C GLU A 21 -9.81 0.59 -18.30
N CYS A 22 -9.25 1.35 -17.35
CA CYS A 22 -9.32 2.82 -17.38
C CYS A 22 -7.98 3.52 -17.13
N ARG A 23 -6.86 2.80 -17.15
CA ARG A 23 -5.53 3.36 -16.92
C ARG A 23 -5.27 4.65 -17.71
N ASP A 24 -5.48 4.63 -19.02
CA ASP A 24 -5.16 5.76 -19.90
C ASP A 24 -6.07 6.97 -19.63
N LYS A 25 -7.35 6.72 -19.33
CA LYS A 25 -8.30 7.77 -18.94
C LYS A 25 -7.92 8.35 -17.57
N MET A 26 -7.52 7.50 -16.62
CA MET A 26 -7.18 7.91 -15.27
C MET A 26 -5.91 8.75 -15.26
N ILE A 27 -4.86 8.36 -15.98
CA ILE A 27 -3.64 9.17 -16.08
C ILE A 27 -3.94 10.54 -16.71
N GLN A 28 -4.71 10.60 -17.81
CA GLN A 28 -5.12 11.87 -18.43
C GLN A 28 -5.90 12.76 -17.46
N THR A 29 -6.84 12.17 -16.71
CA THR A 29 -7.68 12.87 -15.73
C THR A 29 -6.87 13.45 -14.57
N ILE A 30 -5.86 12.70 -14.12
CA ILE A 30 -4.96 13.09 -13.03
C ILE A 30 -4.03 14.21 -13.48
N THR A 31 -3.42 14.08 -14.66
CA THR A 31 -2.29 14.92 -15.09
C THR A 31 -2.68 16.10 -15.98
N ALA A 32 -3.93 16.21 -16.43
CA ALA A 32 -4.38 17.35 -17.21
C ALA A 32 -4.14 18.68 -16.45
N PRO A 33 -3.97 19.81 -17.16
CA PRO A 33 -3.98 21.14 -16.52
C PRO A 33 -5.26 21.34 -15.71
N GLY A 34 -5.13 21.67 -14.42
CA GLY A 34 -6.28 21.73 -13.50
C GLY A 34 -6.94 20.38 -13.19
N GLY A 35 -6.25 19.27 -13.50
CA GLY A 35 -6.70 17.90 -13.28
C GLY A 35 -6.78 17.49 -11.80
N LEU A 36 -7.08 16.22 -11.57
CA LEU A 36 -7.40 15.72 -10.24
C LEU A 36 -6.26 15.91 -9.23
N LEU A 37 -5.02 15.64 -9.62
CA LEU A 37 -3.86 15.80 -8.73
C LEU A 37 -3.73 17.26 -8.25
N GLN A 38 -3.86 18.23 -9.16
CA GLN A 38 -3.78 19.64 -8.78
C GLN A 38 -4.90 20.04 -7.82
N LYS A 39 -6.10 19.49 -7.99
CA LYS A 39 -7.23 19.73 -7.09
C LYS A 39 -6.99 19.12 -5.70
N GLU A 40 -6.51 17.88 -5.64
CA GLU A 40 -6.20 17.19 -4.38
C GLU A 40 -5.07 17.88 -3.61
N LEU A 41 -3.99 18.29 -4.31
CA LEU A 41 -2.89 19.05 -3.71
C LEU A 41 -3.36 20.42 -3.19
N LYS A 42 -4.23 21.14 -3.92
CA LYS A 42 -4.80 22.42 -3.43
C LYS A 42 -5.70 22.24 -2.20
N ALA A 43 -6.43 21.13 -2.13
CA ALA A 43 -7.38 20.88 -1.06
C ALA A 43 -6.73 20.40 0.25
N ARG A 44 -5.56 19.74 0.18
CA ARG A 44 -4.95 19.10 1.35
C ARG A 44 -3.49 19.52 1.53
N LYS A 45 -3.23 20.33 2.56
CA LYS A 45 -1.90 20.88 2.87
C LYS A 45 -0.84 19.80 3.12
N ASP A 46 -1.17 18.76 3.87
CA ASP A 46 -0.24 17.65 4.16
C ASP A 46 0.16 16.90 2.88
N PHE A 47 -0.77 16.67 1.96
CA PHE A 47 -0.48 16.08 0.66
C PHE A 47 0.37 17.02 -0.21
N ALA A 48 0.03 18.31 -0.24
CA ALA A 48 0.80 19.32 -0.96
C ALA A 48 2.25 19.44 -0.49
N ASP A 49 2.43 19.47 0.83
CA ASP A 49 3.74 19.61 1.44
C ASP A 49 4.60 18.36 1.20
N MET A 50 4.01 17.17 1.38
CA MET A 50 4.67 15.89 1.07
C MET A 50 5.09 15.82 -0.41
N TRP A 51 4.17 16.14 -1.34
CA TRP A 51 4.45 16.10 -2.77
C TRP A 51 5.53 17.08 -3.19
N ARG A 52 5.51 18.30 -2.64
CA ARG A 52 6.48 19.36 -2.97
C ARG A 52 7.87 19.06 -2.43
N SER A 53 7.95 18.58 -1.19
CA SER A 53 9.24 18.32 -0.53
C SER A 53 9.97 17.10 -1.09
N HIS A 54 9.21 16.13 -1.60
CA HIS A 54 9.75 14.81 -1.89
C HIS A 54 9.50 14.31 -3.32
N GLY A 55 8.60 14.93 -4.07
CA GLY A 55 8.36 14.59 -5.47
C GLY A 55 9.34 15.30 -6.41
N GLY A 56 9.86 14.57 -7.41
CA GLY A 56 10.79 15.12 -8.40
C GLY A 56 12.20 15.37 -7.86
N THR A 57 12.60 14.68 -6.79
CA THR A 57 13.92 14.86 -6.14
C THR A 57 15.08 14.28 -6.95
N CYS A 58 14.79 13.39 -7.90
CA CYS A 58 15.77 12.87 -8.84
C CYS A 58 15.10 12.40 -10.12
N GLU A 59 15.92 12.13 -11.14
CA GLU A 59 15.49 11.54 -12.40
C GLU A 59 15.85 10.05 -12.43
N LYS A 60 14.83 9.22 -12.62
CA LYS A 60 14.93 7.78 -12.86
C LYS A 60 13.94 7.40 -13.96
N GLN A 61 14.20 6.28 -14.62
CA GLN A 61 13.30 5.79 -15.65
C GLN A 61 12.52 4.58 -15.15
N ILE A 62 11.20 4.65 -15.31
CA ILE A 62 10.28 3.53 -15.16
C ILE A 62 9.63 3.36 -16.53
N TYR A 63 9.86 2.23 -17.19
CA TYR A 63 9.33 2.01 -18.53
C TYR A 63 7.80 2.02 -18.53
N GLY A 64 7.21 2.79 -19.45
CA GLY A 64 5.75 2.95 -19.54
C GLY A 64 5.13 3.91 -18.51
N ALA A 65 5.95 4.51 -17.64
CA ALA A 65 5.50 5.48 -16.65
C ALA A 65 5.63 6.93 -17.16
N THR A 66 4.83 7.81 -16.56
CA THR A 66 4.98 9.26 -16.68
C THR A 66 5.81 9.83 -15.53
N PRO A 67 6.34 11.06 -15.61
CA PRO A 67 7.05 11.71 -14.50
C PRO A 67 6.24 11.77 -13.19
N HIS A 68 4.90 11.77 -13.28
CA HIS A 68 4.02 11.77 -12.11
C HIS A 68 4.09 10.47 -11.31
N HIS A 69 4.37 9.32 -11.95
CA HIS A 69 4.53 8.05 -11.25
C HIS A 69 5.80 8.05 -10.41
N LEU A 70 6.91 8.52 -11.00
CA LEU A 70 8.16 8.65 -10.28
C LEU A 70 8.02 9.65 -9.13
N ALA A 71 7.40 10.81 -9.39
CA ALA A 71 7.12 11.79 -8.35
C ALA A 71 6.27 11.21 -7.22
N ALA A 72 5.24 10.40 -7.52
CA ALA A 72 4.43 9.73 -6.50
C ALA A 72 5.23 8.73 -5.66
N LEU A 73 6.08 7.91 -6.29
CA LEU A 73 6.96 6.97 -5.59
C LEU A 73 7.95 7.69 -4.69
N GLN A 74 8.63 8.73 -5.19
CA GLN A 74 9.56 9.54 -4.41
C GLN A 74 8.84 10.24 -3.26
N ALA A 75 7.68 10.82 -3.54
CA ALA A 75 6.91 11.56 -2.57
C ALA A 75 6.44 10.65 -1.44
N TYR A 76 5.81 9.52 -1.76
CA TYR A 76 5.37 8.54 -0.77
C TYR A 76 6.54 7.86 -0.05
N GLY A 77 7.57 7.44 -0.78
CA GLY A 77 8.73 6.73 -0.25
C GLY A 77 9.55 7.55 0.73
N ASN A 78 9.62 8.88 0.56
CA ASN A 78 10.28 9.79 1.50
C ASN A 78 9.28 10.50 2.44
N SER A 79 8.00 10.10 2.45
CA SER A 79 7.00 10.75 3.29
C SER A 79 7.10 10.31 4.75
N GLY A 80 6.92 11.27 5.65
CA GLY A 80 6.93 10.98 7.08
C GLY A 80 5.86 9.97 7.52
N VAL A 81 6.15 9.23 8.58
CA VAL A 81 5.32 8.15 9.15
C VAL A 81 3.84 8.55 9.31
N GLN A 82 3.55 9.78 9.72
CA GLN A 82 2.16 10.23 9.94
C GLN A 82 1.35 10.37 8.66
N PHE A 83 1.98 10.83 7.56
CA PHE A 83 1.32 10.86 6.26
C PHE A 83 1.01 9.44 5.80
N ARG A 84 1.98 8.53 5.90
CA ARG A 84 1.82 7.12 5.52
C ARG A 84 0.71 6.44 6.31
N LYS A 85 0.65 6.64 7.63
CA LYS A 85 -0.44 6.14 8.48
C LYS A 85 -1.81 6.67 8.03
N THR A 86 -1.92 7.98 7.78
CA THR A 86 -3.18 8.61 7.34
C THR A 86 -3.62 8.08 5.98
N PHE A 87 -2.71 8.08 5.00
CA PHE A 87 -2.99 7.57 3.66
C PHE A 87 -3.42 6.09 3.70
N ASN A 88 -2.63 5.22 4.34
CA ASN A 88 -2.94 3.79 4.40
C ASN A 88 -4.21 3.48 5.19
N ASN A 89 -4.54 4.25 6.22
CA ASN A 89 -5.83 4.12 6.90
C ASN A 89 -7.00 4.47 5.97
N MET A 90 -6.87 5.51 5.16
CA MET A 90 -7.89 5.87 4.17
C MET A 90 -7.97 4.82 3.05
N VAL A 91 -6.84 4.29 2.58
CA VAL A 91 -6.83 3.16 1.63
C VAL A 91 -7.55 1.97 2.23
N GLN A 92 -7.36 1.66 3.51
CA GLN A 92 -7.98 0.49 4.15
C GLN A 92 -9.49 0.62 4.40
N THR A 93 -10.04 1.84 4.41
CA THR A 93 -11.41 2.08 4.91
C THR A 93 -12.35 2.78 3.94
N LYS A 94 -11.84 3.42 2.88
CA LYS A 94 -12.64 4.27 1.98
C LYS A 94 -12.98 3.63 0.62
N GLY A 95 -12.84 2.31 0.52
CA GLY A 95 -13.28 1.51 -0.63
C GLY A 95 -14.38 0.55 -0.23
N SER A 96 -15.43 0.99 0.47
CA SER A 96 -16.59 0.13 0.77
C SER A 96 -17.64 0.20 -0.35
N ASN A 97 -17.72 1.33 -1.04
CA ASN A 97 -18.63 1.57 -2.16
C ASN A 97 -18.18 2.82 -2.95
N ALA A 98 -18.80 3.05 -4.11
CA ALA A 98 -18.45 4.17 -4.98
C ALA A 98 -18.69 5.55 -4.34
N THR A 99 -19.73 5.72 -3.53
CA THR A 99 -20.01 7.01 -2.87
C THR A 99 -18.92 7.32 -1.85
N THR A 100 -18.63 6.40 -0.93
CA THR A 100 -17.55 6.56 0.06
C THR A 100 -16.20 6.79 -0.62
N TYR A 101 -15.88 6.05 -1.68
CA TYR A 101 -14.66 6.29 -2.45
C TYR A 101 -14.63 7.68 -3.08
N ASN A 102 -15.70 8.12 -3.74
CA ASN A 102 -15.73 9.39 -4.45
C ASN A 102 -15.69 10.58 -3.50
N ASP A 103 -16.42 10.52 -2.40
CA ASP A 103 -16.64 11.66 -1.51
C ASP A 103 -15.64 11.73 -0.35
N GLU A 104 -15.11 10.58 0.11
CA GLU A 104 -14.30 10.51 1.33
C GLU A 104 -12.83 10.11 1.12
N PHE A 105 -12.44 9.63 -0.06
CA PHE A 105 -11.04 9.28 -0.35
C PHE A 105 -10.31 10.42 -1.12
N PRO A 106 -9.48 11.26 -0.48
CA PRO A 106 -8.90 12.46 -1.10
C PRO A 106 -7.55 12.20 -1.79
N PHE A 107 -7.17 10.94 -1.99
CA PHE A 107 -5.85 10.53 -2.48
C PHE A 107 -5.95 9.66 -3.74
N LYS A 108 -6.94 9.91 -4.59
CA LYS A 108 -7.20 9.10 -5.79
C LYS A 108 -6.00 9.14 -6.73
N SER A 109 -5.38 10.32 -6.88
CA SER A 109 -4.20 10.46 -7.75
C SER A 109 -3.01 9.71 -7.20
N LEU A 110 -2.73 9.81 -5.90
CA LEU A 110 -1.59 9.12 -5.28
C LEU A 110 -1.78 7.60 -5.33
N HIS A 111 -2.97 7.10 -4.99
CA HIS A 111 -3.29 5.67 -5.04
C HIS A 111 -3.12 5.12 -6.46
N PHE A 112 -3.66 5.80 -7.47
CA PHE A 112 -3.49 5.40 -8.86
C PHE A 112 -2.02 5.36 -9.27
N LEU A 113 -1.28 6.45 -9.04
CA LEU A 113 0.11 6.57 -9.48
C LEU A 113 1.01 5.54 -8.80
N LEU A 114 0.80 5.24 -7.51
CA LEU A 114 1.53 4.19 -6.80
C LEU A 114 1.16 2.79 -7.33
N THR A 115 -0.13 2.50 -7.47
CA THR A 115 -0.60 1.20 -7.98
C THR A 115 -0.08 0.91 -9.38
N ASP A 116 -0.18 1.89 -10.28
CA ASP A 116 0.28 1.73 -11.66
C ASP A 116 1.81 1.65 -11.74
N ALA A 117 2.54 2.41 -10.92
CA ALA A 117 4.00 2.32 -10.86
C ALA A 117 4.47 0.94 -10.40
N LEU A 118 3.86 0.36 -9.35
CA LEU A 118 4.17 -0.99 -8.90
C LEU A 118 3.89 -2.03 -9.99
N ARG A 119 2.75 -1.92 -10.68
CA ARG A 119 2.39 -2.81 -11.79
C ARG A 119 3.38 -2.74 -12.95
N LEU A 120 3.89 -1.55 -13.28
CA LEU A 120 4.90 -1.36 -14.32
C LEU A 120 6.26 -1.96 -13.93
N LEU A 121 6.63 -1.84 -12.65
CA LEU A 121 7.90 -2.34 -12.11
C LEU A 121 7.89 -3.87 -11.89
N ASN A 122 6.77 -4.43 -11.45
CA ASN A 122 6.56 -5.87 -11.33
C ASN A 122 5.11 -6.22 -11.70
N PRO A 123 4.85 -6.71 -12.93
CA PRO A 123 3.51 -7.07 -13.37
C PRO A 123 3.03 -8.43 -12.81
N GLY A 124 3.50 -8.84 -11.64
CA GLY A 124 3.18 -10.14 -11.03
C GLY A 124 4.02 -11.31 -11.54
N LYS A 125 5.19 -11.04 -12.16
CA LYS A 125 6.04 -12.09 -12.77
C LYS A 125 7.12 -12.62 -11.83
N ALA A 126 7.55 -11.82 -10.87
CA ALA A 126 8.58 -12.17 -9.91
C ALA A 126 8.02 -12.07 -8.49
N CYS A 127 8.32 -13.07 -7.68
CA CYS A 127 7.90 -13.11 -6.28
C CYS A 127 9.13 -13.15 -5.38
N TYR A 128 9.07 -12.41 -4.28
CA TYR A 128 10.15 -12.30 -3.32
C TYR A 128 9.63 -12.52 -1.89
N THR A 129 10.51 -13.05 -1.05
CA THR A 129 10.25 -13.15 0.39
C THR A 129 10.68 -11.87 1.07
N VAL A 130 9.75 -11.27 1.81
CA VAL A 130 9.93 -10.04 2.58
C VAL A 130 9.28 -10.17 3.95
N TYR A 131 9.66 -9.32 4.88
CA TYR A 131 9.25 -9.38 6.27
C TYR A 131 8.58 -8.09 6.70
N PHE A 132 7.57 -8.19 7.55
CA PHE A 132 6.92 -7.03 8.16
C PHE A 132 6.59 -7.31 9.62
N GLY A 133 7.13 -6.50 10.51
CA GLY A 133 6.99 -6.58 11.95
C GLY A 133 6.15 -5.45 12.49
N THR A 134 5.37 -5.75 13.53
CA THR A 134 4.53 -4.75 14.20
C THR A 134 4.20 -5.18 15.61
N SER A 135 4.13 -4.22 16.54
CA SER A 135 3.64 -4.44 17.91
C SER A 135 2.15 -4.81 17.98
N ASN A 136 1.42 -4.73 16.86
CA ASN A 136 0.05 -5.23 16.78
C ASN A 136 0.05 -6.76 16.75
N LEU A 137 -0.66 -7.37 17.69
CA LEU A 137 -0.89 -8.82 17.68
C LEU A 137 -2.08 -9.13 16.76
N TYR A 138 -1.81 -9.59 15.54
CA TYR A 138 -2.84 -9.96 14.57
C TYR A 138 -3.41 -11.35 14.86
N THR A 139 -4.64 -11.56 14.43
CA THR A 139 -5.27 -12.87 14.34
C THR A 139 -5.53 -13.22 12.88
N ALA A 140 -5.30 -14.48 12.53
CA ALA A 140 -5.55 -15.05 11.22
C ALA A 140 -5.86 -16.53 11.40
N GLU A 141 -6.33 -17.19 10.34
CA GLU A 141 -6.62 -18.62 10.36
C GLU A 141 -5.84 -19.32 9.24
N THR A 142 -5.12 -20.38 9.58
CA THR A 142 -4.36 -21.18 8.62
C THR A 142 -5.28 -21.72 7.51
N GLY A 143 -4.86 -21.55 6.27
CA GLY A 143 -5.60 -21.98 5.08
C GLY A 143 -6.58 -20.94 4.53
N LYS A 144 -6.89 -19.87 5.26
CA LYS A 144 -7.71 -18.77 4.75
C LYS A 144 -6.91 -17.82 3.87
N GLU A 145 -7.64 -17.12 3.01
CA GLU A 145 -7.13 -16.00 2.25
C GLU A 145 -7.32 -14.70 3.02
N VAL A 146 -6.34 -13.81 2.88
CA VAL A 146 -6.25 -12.55 3.59
C VAL A 146 -5.63 -11.48 2.71
N ARG A 147 -5.90 -10.22 3.04
CA ARG A 147 -5.34 -9.03 2.39
C ARG A 147 -5.00 -8.00 3.45
N PHE A 148 -3.96 -7.21 3.21
CA PHE A 148 -3.66 -6.07 4.08
C PHE A 148 -4.60 -4.88 3.81
N GLY A 149 -5.15 -4.78 2.59
CA GLY A 149 -6.05 -3.68 2.20
C GLY A 149 -5.41 -2.30 2.21
N ARG A 150 -4.07 -2.23 2.17
CA ARG A 150 -3.28 -1.00 2.19
C ARG A 150 -1.92 -1.27 1.57
N PHE A 151 -1.20 -0.22 1.21
CA PHE A 151 0.20 -0.39 0.83
C PHE A 151 1.01 -0.82 2.06
N LEU A 152 1.80 -1.87 1.91
CA LEU A 152 2.68 -2.38 2.96
C LEU A 152 4.12 -2.11 2.58
N HIS A 153 4.93 -1.66 3.53
CA HIS A 153 6.35 -1.37 3.33
C HIS A 153 7.24 -2.38 4.10
N PRO A 154 7.33 -3.64 3.64
CA PRO A 154 8.16 -4.64 4.30
C PRO A 154 9.65 -4.38 4.05
N ARG A 155 10.51 -5.17 4.70
CA ARG A 155 11.97 -5.17 4.48
C ARG A 155 12.48 -6.55 4.07
N LEU A 156 13.66 -6.58 3.45
CA LEU A 156 14.34 -7.85 3.17
C LEU A 156 14.97 -8.46 4.43
N GLN A 157 15.37 -7.62 5.39
CA GLN A 157 16.07 -8.05 6.59
C GLN A 157 15.10 -8.45 7.69
N GLN A 158 14.94 -9.75 7.92
CA GLN A 158 14.06 -10.29 8.95
C GLN A 158 14.37 -9.78 10.37
N SER A 159 15.65 -9.61 10.72
CA SER A 159 16.05 -9.23 12.08
C SER A 159 15.48 -7.86 12.51
N LEU A 160 15.47 -6.88 11.60
CA LEU A 160 14.90 -5.55 11.89
C LEU A 160 13.38 -5.60 12.10
N GLU A 161 12.71 -6.54 11.44
CA GLU A 161 11.26 -6.73 11.58
C GLU A 161 10.91 -7.56 12.82
N ILE A 162 11.82 -8.42 13.30
CA ILE A 162 11.70 -9.05 14.62
C ILE A 162 11.74 -7.98 15.71
N GLU A 163 12.72 -7.06 15.67
CA GLU A 163 12.80 -5.93 16.62
C GLU A 163 11.50 -5.11 16.64
N ALA A 164 10.90 -4.86 15.47
CA ALA A 164 9.62 -4.16 15.37
C ALA A 164 8.45 -4.95 16.00
N ALA A 165 8.42 -6.27 15.84
CA ALA A 165 7.40 -7.14 16.43
C ALA A 165 7.56 -7.29 17.96
N GLU A 166 8.78 -7.19 18.47
CA GLU A 166 9.11 -7.33 19.89
C GLU A 166 9.07 -6.00 20.65
N SER A 167 9.03 -4.86 19.94
CA SER A 167 9.18 -3.51 20.50
C SER A 167 8.24 -3.12 21.66
N GLU A 168 7.08 -3.78 21.79
CA GLU A 168 6.14 -3.58 22.90
C GLU A 168 5.91 -4.87 23.72
N GLY A 169 6.87 -5.80 23.70
CA GLY A 169 6.81 -7.10 24.37
C GLY A 169 5.80 -8.09 23.75
N LYS A 170 5.11 -7.67 22.69
CA LYS A 170 4.21 -8.51 21.89
C LYS A 170 4.02 -7.94 20.50
N GLY A 171 3.68 -8.82 19.56
CA GLY A 171 3.39 -8.37 18.21
C GLY A 171 3.23 -9.49 17.19
N THR A 172 3.41 -9.13 15.92
CA THR A 172 3.35 -10.06 14.80
C THR A 172 4.50 -9.79 13.85
N LEU A 173 5.23 -10.85 13.52
CA LEU A 173 6.13 -10.91 12.38
C LEU A 173 5.41 -11.62 11.22
N PHE A 174 5.30 -10.94 10.08
CA PHE A 174 4.82 -11.53 8.85
C PHE A 174 6.01 -11.97 8.00
N ASN A 175 6.02 -13.24 7.59
CA ASN A 175 6.90 -13.77 6.55
C ASN A 175 6.08 -13.88 5.26
N ILE A 176 6.36 -13.01 4.29
CA ILE A 176 5.48 -12.78 3.14
C ILE A 176 6.21 -13.16 1.86
N SER A 177 5.72 -14.17 1.15
CA SER A 177 6.08 -14.41 -0.25
C SER A 177 5.10 -13.64 -1.14
N SER A 178 5.54 -12.50 -1.67
CA SER A 178 4.74 -11.55 -2.44
C SER A 178 5.20 -11.48 -3.88
N CYS A 179 4.24 -11.48 -4.82
CA CYS A 179 4.45 -11.30 -6.25
C CYS A 179 4.16 -9.86 -6.72
N SER A 180 3.70 -8.98 -5.82
CA SER A 180 3.51 -7.54 -6.11
C SER A 180 4.58 -6.65 -5.51
N VAL A 181 5.45 -7.22 -4.67
CA VAL A 181 6.51 -6.47 -4.03
C VAL A 181 7.50 -5.93 -5.06
N VAL A 182 7.87 -4.67 -4.84
CA VAL A 182 8.85 -3.94 -5.63
C VAL A 182 9.86 -3.29 -4.69
N ASN A 183 11.14 -3.41 -5.01
CA ASN A 183 12.18 -2.57 -4.40
C ASN A 183 12.02 -1.15 -4.97
N VAL A 184 11.52 -0.24 -4.14
CA VAL A 184 11.27 1.16 -4.51
C VAL A 184 12.43 2.08 -4.15
N GLU A 185 13.39 1.63 -3.33
CA GLU A 185 14.59 2.38 -2.94
C GLU A 185 15.36 2.91 -4.16
N ASN A 186 15.43 2.10 -5.22
CA ASN A 186 16.07 2.46 -6.49
C ASN A 186 15.43 3.67 -7.20
N TYR A 187 14.19 4.03 -6.83
CA TYR A 187 13.39 5.09 -7.45
C TYR A 187 13.15 6.28 -6.51
N THR A 188 13.31 6.11 -5.19
CA THR A 188 13.12 7.16 -4.19
C THR A 188 14.38 7.99 -3.93
N CYS A 189 15.54 7.52 -4.41
CA CYS A 189 16.86 8.16 -4.44
C CYS A 189 17.54 8.44 -3.10
N THR A 190 16.79 8.88 -2.10
CA THR A 190 17.29 9.24 -0.77
C THR A 190 16.53 8.56 0.35
N SER A 191 15.53 7.73 0.04
CA SER A 191 14.72 7.12 1.10
C SER A 191 15.44 5.93 1.72
N GLU A 192 15.78 6.07 2.99
CA GLU A 192 16.12 4.95 3.87
C GLU A 192 14.87 4.42 4.61
N GLU A 193 13.70 5.06 4.41
CA GLU A 193 12.49 4.75 5.16
C GLU A 193 11.65 3.63 4.55
N ILE A 194 11.59 3.53 3.22
CA ILE A 194 10.83 2.51 2.50
C ILE A 194 11.74 1.86 1.47
N GLU A 195 12.08 0.60 1.75
CA GLU A 195 12.87 -0.26 0.87
C GLU A 195 11.97 -0.97 -0.16
N GLN A 196 10.96 -1.67 0.34
CA GLN A 196 10.03 -2.46 -0.47
C GLN A 196 8.61 -1.91 -0.34
N LEU A 197 7.79 -2.10 -1.37
CA LEU A 197 6.37 -1.74 -1.35
C LEU A 197 5.52 -2.84 -1.97
N ILE A 198 4.44 -3.21 -1.28
CA ILE A 198 3.44 -4.20 -1.71
C ILE A 198 2.12 -3.49 -2.03
N SER A 199 1.45 -3.92 -3.10
CA SER A 199 0.14 -3.42 -3.53
C SER A 199 -0.99 -3.81 -2.55
N PRO A 200 -2.01 -2.95 -2.33
CA PRO A 200 -3.21 -3.31 -1.57
C PRO A 200 -4.07 -4.42 -2.22
N THR A 201 -3.81 -4.77 -3.48
CA THR A 201 -4.60 -5.72 -4.28
C THR A 201 -4.17 -7.18 -4.15
N GLU A 202 -3.02 -7.44 -3.54
CA GLU A 202 -2.50 -8.80 -3.43
C GLU A 202 -3.23 -9.61 -2.36
N VAL A 203 -3.62 -10.84 -2.73
CA VAL A 203 -4.24 -11.83 -1.86
C VAL A 203 -3.19 -12.82 -1.41
N PHE A 204 -3.17 -13.11 -0.11
CA PHE A 204 -2.27 -14.08 0.48
C PHE A 204 -3.05 -15.22 1.11
N LYS A 205 -2.55 -16.44 0.95
CA LYS A 205 -2.98 -17.60 1.74
C LYS A 205 -2.14 -17.69 3.01
N VAL A 206 -2.79 -17.84 4.16
CA VAL A 206 -2.13 -18.09 5.44
C VAL A 206 -1.62 -19.53 5.45
N LYS A 207 -0.30 -19.72 5.45
CA LYS A 207 0.34 -21.05 5.44
C LYS A 207 0.54 -21.63 6.82
N SER A 208 0.96 -20.81 7.76
CA SER A 208 1.19 -21.23 9.14
C SER A 208 1.16 -20.04 10.08
N ILE A 209 0.84 -20.32 11.33
CA ILE A 209 0.87 -19.37 12.44
C ILE A 209 1.66 -20.05 13.54
N ASN A 210 2.81 -19.50 13.89
CA ASN A 210 3.66 -19.99 14.97
C ASN A 210 3.68 -18.98 16.09
N HIS A 211 3.72 -19.44 17.34
CA HIS A 211 3.91 -18.59 18.50
C HIS A 211 5.37 -18.65 18.94
N VAL A 212 5.94 -17.50 19.27
CA VAL A 212 7.30 -17.37 19.78
C VAL A 212 7.23 -16.59 21.08
N SER A 213 7.70 -17.23 22.15
CA SER A 213 7.83 -16.62 23.46
C SER A 213 9.30 -16.66 23.86
N THR A 214 9.84 -15.50 24.20
CA THR A 214 11.17 -15.28 24.76
C THR A 214 11.01 -14.70 26.17
N ASP A 215 12.12 -14.49 26.88
CA ASP A 215 12.10 -13.79 28.18
C ASP A 215 11.65 -12.32 28.04
N GLU A 216 11.73 -11.75 26.83
CA GLU A 216 11.49 -10.33 26.55
C GLU A 216 10.18 -10.06 25.78
N ALA A 217 9.67 -11.04 25.02
CA ALA A 217 8.50 -10.84 24.17
C ALA A 217 7.67 -12.12 23.89
N ASP A 218 6.38 -11.92 23.59
CA ASP A 218 5.46 -12.94 23.05
C ASP A 218 4.85 -12.46 21.73
N TYR A 219 5.30 -13.01 20.60
CA TYR A 219 4.86 -12.61 19.27
C TYR A 219 4.48 -13.81 18.40
N LYS A 220 3.71 -13.52 17.36
CA LYS A 220 3.33 -14.52 16.35
C LYS A 220 4.16 -14.37 15.10
N ILE A 221 4.52 -15.48 14.47
CA ILE A 221 5.00 -15.52 13.10
C ILE A 221 3.88 -16.01 12.20
N ILE A 222 3.37 -15.14 11.32
CA ILE A 222 2.36 -15.49 10.32
C ILE A 222 3.04 -15.60 8.96
N THR A 223 3.02 -16.80 8.36
CA THR A 223 3.57 -17.04 7.03
C THR A 223 2.48 -16.90 5.98
N LEU A 224 2.70 -16.00 5.03
CA LEU A 224 1.78 -15.63 3.96
C LEU A 224 2.42 -15.94 2.61
N THR A 225 1.65 -16.53 1.70
CA THR A 225 2.10 -16.75 0.32
C THR A 225 1.07 -16.21 -0.65
N HIS A 226 1.52 -15.56 -1.71
CA HIS A 226 0.67 -15.15 -2.83
C HIS A 226 -0.34 -16.23 -3.22
N SER A 227 -1.61 -15.83 -3.34
CA SER A 227 -2.74 -16.66 -3.80
C SER A 227 -3.39 -16.08 -5.07
N GLY A 228 -3.23 -14.78 -5.30
CA GLY A 228 -3.75 -14.09 -6.48
C GLY A 228 -3.81 -12.58 -6.29
N PHE A 229 -4.47 -11.91 -7.22
CA PHE A 229 -4.81 -10.50 -7.14
C PHE A 229 -6.32 -10.35 -7.15
N LEU A 230 -6.85 -9.50 -6.28
CA LEU A 230 -8.27 -9.20 -6.22
C LEU A 230 -8.46 -7.68 -6.14
N SER A 231 -9.38 -7.19 -6.97
CA SER A 231 -9.94 -5.86 -6.88
C SER A 231 -11.44 -5.99 -6.73
N ASN A 232 -12.00 -5.36 -5.71
CA ASN A 232 -13.44 -5.20 -5.59
C ASN A 232 -13.94 -3.96 -6.35
N HIS A 233 -13.02 -3.16 -6.91
CA HIS A 233 -13.25 -1.84 -7.45
C HIS A 233 -12.48 -1.66 -8.75
N ASP A 234 -13.00 -1.95 -9.93
CA ASP A 234 -12.30 -1.52 -11.16
C ASP A 234 -12.94 -0.24 -11.69
N CYS A 235 -12.14 0.84 -11.73
CA CYS A 235 -12.48 2.11 -12.38
C CYS A 235 -13.63 2.91 -11.75
N TYR A 236 -13.71 2.96 -10.42
CA TYR A 236 -14.79 3.66 -9.68
C TYR A 236 -14.87 5.16 -9.96
N TYR A 237 -13.73 5.83 -10.14
CA TYR A 237 -13.71 7.26 -10.48
C TYR A 237 -14.15 7.51 -11.93
N SER A 238 -13.71 6.64 -12.85
CA SER A 238 -13.96 6.81 -14.28
C SER A 238 -15.43 6.63 -14.65
N THR A 239 -16.15 5.79 -13.90
CA THR A 239 -17.59 5.52 -14.06
C THR A 239 -18.47 6.56 -13.38
N SER A 240 -18.04 7.14 -12.25
CA SER A 240 -18.79 8.20 -11.56
C SER A 240 -18.67 9.56 -12.25
N ALA A 241 -17.50 9.88 -12.81
CA ALA A 241 -17.29 11.10 -13.59
C ALA A 241 -18.13 11.16 -14.88
N MET A 242 -18.66 10.02 -15.35
CA MET A 242 -19.56 9.90 -16.50
C MET A 242 -21.04 10.17 -16.17
N LYS A 243 -21.41 10.30 -14.88
CA LYS A 243 -22.80 10.52 -14.44
C LYS A 243 -23.11 11.96 -14.02
N LYS A 244 -22.15 12.88 -14.09
CA LYS A 244 -22.45 14.31 -13.89
C LYS A 244 -22.87 14.90 -15.25
N PRO A 245 -24.14 15.33 -15.41
CA PRO A 245 -24.61 16.00 -16.62
C PRO A 245 -23.90 17.34 -16.84
#